data_AF-A0A963H550-F1
#
_entry.id   AF-A0A963H550-F1
#
_cell.length_a   1.000
_cell.length_b   1.000
_cell.length_c   1.000
_cell.angle_alpha   90.00
_cell.angle_beta   90.00
_cell.angle_gamma   90.00
#
_symmetry.space_group_name_H-M   'P 1'
#
loop_
_entity.id
_entity.type
_entity.pdbx_description
1 polymer ?
#
loop_
_entity_poly.entity_id
_entity_poly.type
_entity_poly.pdbx_seq_one_letter_code
_entity_poly.pdbx_strand_id
1 'polypeptide(L)' 'MILYLHGFRSAPASVKASRLQAHMAARGLADAYWCAQLPVAPDAAIARVEAQIARCDAPPTLVGSSL' A
#
# COMPACT_ATOMS: atom_id res chain seq x y z
N MET A 1 -5.11 9.46 2.35
CA MET A 1 -3.95 8.58 2.05
C MET A 1 -4.45 7.25 1.52
N ILE A 2 -3.78 6.68 0.51
CA ILE A 2 -4.04 5.33 -0.02
C ILE A 2 -2.94 4.38 0.45
N LEU A 3 -3.32 3.26 1.04
CA LEU A 3 -2.43 2.12 1.32
C LEU A 3 -2.75 1.02 0.30
N TYR A 4 -1.80 0.72 -0.59
CA TYR A 4 -1.92 -0.35 -1.57
C TYR A 4 -1.31 -1.65 -1.04
N LEU A 5 -2.14 -2.68 -0.93
CA LEU A 5 -1.77 -4.01 -0.45
C LEU A 5 -1.62 -4.96 -1.65
N HIS A 6 -0.38 -5.32 -1.97
CA HIS A 6 -0.11 -6.30 -3.01
C HIS A 6 -0.45 -7.73 -2.51
N GLY A 7 -0.82 -8.63 -3.42
CA GLY A 7 -1.13 -10.02 -3.07
C GLY A 7 0.11 -10.88 -2.82
N PHE A 8 -0.12 -12.16 -2.49
CA PHE A 8 0.89 -13.17 -2.22
C PHE A 8 1.99 -13.23 -3.29
N ARG A 9 3.25 -13.25 -2.84
CA ARG A 9 4.45 -13.29 -3.69
C ARG A 9 4.52 -12.18 -4.75
N SER A 10 3.73 -11.12 -4.59
CA SER A 10 3.85 -9.89 -5.35
C SER A 10 4.74 -8.88 -4.61
N ALA A 11 4.86 -7.69 -5.17
CA ALA A 11 5.75 -6.65 -4.68
C ALA A 11 5.21 -5.24 -4.98
N PRO A 12 5.76 -4.20 -4.33
CA PRO A 12 5.47 -2.80 -4.66
C PRO A 12 5.74 -2.43 -6.11
N ALA A 13 6.64 -3.16 -6.78
CA ALA A 13 6.94 -2.99 -8.20
C ALA A 13 5.90 -3.61 -9.16
N SER A 14 4.82 -4.21 -8.65
CA SER A 14 3.77 -4.78 -9.50
C SER A 14 3.17 -3.73 -10.43
N VAL A 15 2.74 -4.14 -11.63
CA VAL A 15 2.19 -3.21 -12.65
C VAL A 15 1.07 -2.33 -12.08
N LYS A 16 0.20 -2.88 -11.24
CA LYS A 16 -0.93 -2.15 -10.66
C LYS A 16 -0.48 -1.12 -9.61
N ALA A 17 0.43 -1.51 -8.72
CA ALA A 17 1.01 -0.61 -7.72
C ALA A 17 1.78 0.55 -8.38
N SER A 18 2.69 0.24 -9.32
CA SER A 18 3.49 1.24 -10.02
C SER A 18 2.64 2.21 -10.84
N ARG A 19 1.58 1.73 -11.51
CA ARG A 19 0.64 2.60 -12.25
C ARG A 19 -0.14 3.52 -11.32
N LEU A 20 -0.63 3.03 -10.20
CA LEU A 20 -1.34 3.85 -9.22
C LEU A 20 -0.41 4.91 -8.61
N GLN A 21 0.81 4.52 -8.24
CA GLN A 21 1.83 5.45 -7.75
C GLN A 21 2.09 6.59 -8.73
N ALA A 22 2.36 6.26 -10.01
CA ALA A 22 2.61 7.25 -11.05
C ALA A 22 1.39 8.17 -11.26
N HIS A 23 0.18 7.61 -11.21
CA HIS A 23 -1.06 8.36 -11.34
C HIS A 23 -1.30 9.35 -10.19
N MET A 24 -0.91 8.99 -8.97
CA MET A 24 -0.97 9.88 -7.81
C MET A 24 0.12 10.97 -7.89
N ALA A 25 1.34 10.59 -8.26
CA ALA A 25 2.44 11.53 -8.44
C ALA A 25 2.11 12.60 -9.49
N ALA A 26 1.52 12.22 -10.63
CA ALA A 26 1.08 13.15 -11.67
C ALA A 26 0.03 14.18 -11.21
N ARG A 27 -0.64 13.95 -10.07
CA ARG A 27 -1.61 14.86 -9.45
C ARG A 27 -1.04 15.66 -8.29
N GLY A 28 0.26 15.56 -8.02
CA GLY A 28 0.87 16.15 -6.81
C GLY A 28 0.46 15.44 -5.52
N LEU A 29 -0.01 14.19 -5.60
CA LEU A 29 -0.47 13.39 -4.46
C LEU A 29 0.50 12.25 -4.11
N ALA A 30 1.78 12.37 -4.49
CA ALA A 30 2.79 11.33 -4.25
C ALA A 30 2.88 10.96 -2.75
N ASP A 31 2.85 11.96 -1.87
CA ASP A 31 2.94 11.78 -0.41
C ASP A 31 1.69 11.13 0.19
N ALA A 32 0.58 11.09 -0.55
CA ALA A 32 -0.65 10.44 -0.13
C ALA A 32 -0.70 8.96 -0.53
N TYR A 33 0.38 8.38 -1.08
CA TYR A 33 0.46 6.97 -1.49
C TYR A 33 1.46 6.19 -0.65
N TRP A 34 1.04 5.00 -0.19
CA TRP A 34 1.94 4.04 0.44
C TRP A 34 1.76 2.65 -0.16
N CYS A 35 2.89 2.04 -0.50
CA CYS A 35 2.98 0.63 -0.85
C CYS A 35 4.37 0.14 -0.46
N ALA A 36 4.43 -0.64 0.62
CA ALA A 36 5.67 -1.28 1.05
C ALA A 36 5.63 -2.78 0.76
N GLN A 37 6.81 -3.41 0.71
CA GLN A 37 6.88 -4.86 0.68
C GLN A 37 6.23 -5.43 1.94
N LEU A 38 5.25 -6.30 1.75
CA LEU A 38 4.62 -7.04 2.83
C LEU A 38 5.37 -8.36 3.06
N PRO A 39 5.55 -8.78 4.33
CA PRO A 39 5.99 -10.13 4.68
C PRO A 39 5.07 -11.20 4.10
N VAL A 40 5.62 -12.39 3.89
CA VAL A 40 4.86 -13.57 3.45
C VAL A 40 3.95 -14.09 4.57
N ALA A 41 4.38 -13.95 5.83
CA ALA A 41 3.61 -14.38 7.00
C ALA A 41 2.41 -13.44 7.21
N PRO A 42 1.16 -13.97 7.27
CA PRO A 42 -0.05 -13.15 7.34
C PRO A 42 -0.13 -12.24 8.57
N ASP A 43 0.25 -12.76 9.74
CA ASP A 43 0.30 -12.02 11.00
C ASP A 43 1.28 -10.84 10.93
N ALA A 44 2.48 -11.06 10.39
CA ALA A 44 3.47 -10.01 10.19
C ALA A 44 3.03 -8.98 9.13
N ALA A 45 2.32 -9.41 8.08
CA ALA A 45 1.75 -8.52 7.08
C ALA A 45 0.66 -7.62 7.68
N ILE A 46 -0.27 -8.20 8.45
CA ILE A 46 -1.32 -7.44 9.16
C ILE A 46 -0.69 -6.44 10.13
N ALA A 47 0.24 -6.87 10.98
CA ALA A 47 0.91 -5.99 11.93
C ALA A 47 1.62 -4.80 11.24
N ARG A 48 2.23 -5.03 10.08
CA ARG A 48 2.85 -3.96 9.28
C ARG A 48 1.83 -2.97 8.72
N VAL A 49 0.68 -3.46 8.25
CA VAL A 49 -0.40 -2.62 7.72
C VAL A 49 -1.05 -1.82 8.84
N GLU A 50 -1.37 -2.45 9.97
CA GLU A 50 -1.93 -1.78 11.16
C GLU A 50 -1.00 -0.69 11.69
N ALA A 51 0.31 -0.98 11.77
CA ALA A 51 1.30 0.01 12.16
C ALA A 51 1.35 1.22 11.20
N GLN A 52 1.09 1.02 9.91
CA GLN A 52 0.99 2.11 8.96
C GLN A 52 -0.32 2.89 9.12
N ILE A 53 -1.45 2.22 9.32
CA ILE A 53 -2.76 2.85 9.56
C ILE A 53 -2.69 3.74 10.80
N ALA A 54 -2.06 3.28 11.88
CA ALA A 54 -1.91 4.03 13.12
C ALA A 54 -1.08 5.32 13.00
N ARG A 55 -0.30 5.46 11.92
CA ARG A 55 0.51 6.66 11.62
C ARG A 55 -0.23 7.67 10.74
N CYS A 56 -1.42 7.34 10.24
CA CYS A 56 -2.20 8.24 9.42
C CYS A 56 -3.03 9.17 10.33
N ASP A 57 -3.05 10.47 10.00
CA ASP A 57 -3.87 11.47 10.73
C ASP A 57 -5.38 11.25 10.58
N ALA A 58 -5.78 10.52 9.55
CA ALA A 58 -7.16 10.16 9.26
C ALA A 58 -7.22 8.73 8.70
N PRO A 59 -8.37 8.03 8.80
CA PRO A 59 -8.54 6.69 8.24
C PRO A 59 -8.13 6.63 6.77
N PRO A 60 -7.13 5.80 6.39
CA PRO A 60 -6.71 5.69 5.01
C PRO A 60 -7.69 4.87 4.18
N THR A 61 -7.66 5.06 2.86
CA THR A 61 -8.31 4.16 1.91
C THR A 61 -7.41 2.96 1.65
N LEU A 62 -7.94 1.76 1.88
CA LEU A 62 -7.23 0.52 1.56
C LEU A 62 -7.57 0.07 0.13
N VAL A 63 -6.55 -0.29 -0.64
CA VAL A 63 -6.69 -0.87 -1.98
C VAL A 63 -5.97 -2.21 -2.01
N GLY A 64 -6.72 -3.31 -2.09
CA GLY A 64 -6.18 -4.66 -2.15
C GLY A 64 -6.13 -5.19 -3.59
N SER A 65 -5.09 -5.97 -3.91
CA SER A 65 -4.98 -6.69 -5.18
C SER A 65 -4.58 -8.14 -4.94
N SER A 66 -5.54 -9.06 -5.00
CA SER A 66 -5.33 -10.45 -4.55
C SER A 66 -4.93 -10.49 -3.07
N LEU A 67 -4.71 -11.69 -2.52
CA LEU A 67 -4.17 -11.88 -1.18
C LEU A 67 -3.29 -13.11 -1.15
#